data_AF-A0A673GNU0-F1
#
_entry.id   AF-A0A673GNU0-F1
#
_cell.length_a   1.000
_cell.length_b   1.000
_cell.length_c   1.000
_cell.angle_alpha   90.00
_cell.angle_beta   90.00
_cell.angle_gamma   90.00
#
_symmetry.space_group_name_H-M   'P 1'
#
loop_
_entity.id
_entity.type
_entity.pdbx_description
1 polymer ?
#
loop_
_entity_poly.entity_id
_entity_poly.type
_entity_poly.pdbx_seq_one_letter_code
_entity_poly.pdbx_strand_id
1 'polypeptide(L)'
;MTEFWLISAPGEKTCQQTWDKIMTATTRTNNLSTNNKFNIPDLKVGTLDVLVGLSDELAKLDAFVESVVKKVAQYMADVLEDSRDKVQENLLANGVDLVTYVTRFQWDMAKYPIKQSLKNISEIVSKHVSQIDNDLKARASAYNNLKGNLQNLERKNAGSLLTRSLADIVKKENFVLDSEYLITMLVVVPKTNYADWQHTYETLSEMVVPRSTNLLFEDQDSGLFTVTLFRKAIDDFRLKARENKFTVRDFQYNEEEMKADKEEMTRLSTDKKKQAVGMLLHQCWIFLTGSCMCRLQGPLVRWLKVNFSEAFIAWIHIKALRVFVESVLRYGLPVNFQAMLLQPNKKNMKKLREVLNDLYKHLDSSAAAIIDQSAMDIPGLNLSQQEYYPYVYYKIDCNLLDFK
;
A
#
# COMPACT_ATOMS: atom_id res chain seq x y z
N MET A 1 14.06 15.08 4.76
CA MET A 1 15.25 14.22 5.04
C MET A 1 14.81 13.27 6.14
N THR A 2 14.71 11.99 5.84
CA THR A 2 13.97 10.99 6.66
C THR A 2 14.87 9.91 7.25
N GLU A 3 16.17 9.96 6.99
CA GLU A 3 17.14 9.02 7.55
C GLU A 3 17.60 9.51 8.93
N PHE A 4 17.53 8.62 9.91
CA PHE A 4 18.06 8.82 11.24
C PHE A 4 19.04 7.70 11.60
N TRP A 5 20.07 8.06 12.36
CA TRP A 5 21.03 7.13 12.93
C TRP A 5 20.78 7.06 14.43
N LEU A 6 20.32 5.91 14.89
CA LEU A 6 20.17 5.61 16.30
C LEU A 6 21.48 5.01 16.79
N ILE A 7 22.17 5.76 17.64
CA ILE A 7 23.44 5.33 18.22
C ILE A 7 23.33 5.23 19.73
N SER A 8 24.15 4.37 20.32
CA SER A 8 24.35 4.32 21.77
C SER A 8 25.84 4.36 22.08
N ALA A 9 26.19 5.06 23.16
CA ALA A 9 27.55 5.19 23.64
C ALA A 9 27.56 5.02 25.17
N PRO A 10 28.65 4.45 25.75
CA PRO A 10 28.75 4.25 27.18
C PRO A 10 28.82 5.59 27.92
N GLY A 11 28.24 5.62 29.12
CA GLY A 11 28.39 6.73 30.05
C GLY A 11 29.77 6.69 30.70
N GLU A 12 30.66 7.66 30.45
CA GLU A 12 31.99 7.68 31.09
C GLU A 12 31.87 7.85 32.61
N LYS A 13 31.32 8.99 33.06
CA LYS A 13 30.97 9.23 34.48
C LYS A 13 29.47 9.46 34.68
N THR A 14 28.83 10.12 33.71
CA THR A 14 27.38 10.30 33.65
C THR A 14 26.93 10.25 32.19
N CYS A 15 25.71 9.76 31.93
CA CYS A 15 25.12 9.76 30.58
C CYS A 15 25.07 11.17 29.95
N GLN A 16 24.91 12.20 30.80
CA GLN A 16 24.87 13.60 30.39
C GLN A 16 26.20 14.07 29.79
N GLN A 17 27.34 13.66 30.36
CA GLN A 17 28.65 14.03 29.81
C GLN A 17 28.88 13.42 28.43
N THR A 18 28.48 12.16 28.22
CA THR A 18 28.53 11.50 26.91
C THR A 18 27.68 12.25 25.89
N TRP A 19 26.47 12.69 26.28
CA TRP A 19 25.62 13.53 25.45
C TRP A 19 26.27 14.86 25.07
N ASP A 20 26.82 15.60 26.05
CA ASP A 20 27.44 16.90 25.81
C ASP A 20 28.70 16.79 24.95
N LYS A 21 29.47 15.70 25.09
CA LYS A 21 30.64 15.39 24.27
C LYS A 21 30.26 15.19 22.80
N ILE A 22 29.24 14.36 22.51
CA ILE A 22 28.75 14.17 21.13
C ILE A 22 28.16 15.46 20.57
N MET A 23 27.33 16.17 21.35
CA MET A 23 26.74 17.44 20.92
C MET A 23 27.80 18.48 20.55
N THR A 24 28.90 18.53 21.29
CA THR A 24 30.01 19.42 21.01
C THR A 24 30.69 19.03 19.70
N ALA A 25 31.07 17.76 19.53
CA ALA A 25 31.80 17.29 18.35
C ALA A 25 30.99 17.34 17.04
N THR A 26 29.69 17.09 17.10
CA THR A 26 28.83 16.92 15.91
C THR A 26 28.06 18.19 15.54
N THR A 27 27.26 18.74 16.47
CA THR A 27 26.37 19.88 16.21
C THR A 27 27.09 21.22 16.42
N ARG A 28 27.70 21.45 17.60
CA ARG A 28 28.25 22.78 17.96
C ARG A 28 29.49 23.17 17.16
N THR A 29 30.42 22.23 16.97
CA THR A 29 31.69 22.54 16.29
C THR A 29 31.60 22.46 14.77
N ASN A 30 30.77 21.56 14.22
CA ASN A 30 30.82 21.21 12.80
C ASN A 30 29.46 21.21 12.08
N ASN A 31 28.35 21.43 12.80
CA ASN A 31 26.97 21.40 12.27
C ASN A 31 26.68 20.20 11.34
N LEU A 32 27.12 19.00 11.76
CA LEU A 32 27.07 17.78 10.94
C LEU A 32 25.71 17.07 11.03
N SER A 33 25.04 17.17 12.17
CA SER A 33 23.76 16.51 12.46
C SER A 33 22.92 17.28 13.47
N THR A 34 21.60 17.05 13.40
CA THR A 34 20.65 17.42 14.45
C THR A 34 20.46 16.23 15.39
N ASN A 35 20.71 16.42 16.69
CA ASN A 35 20.73 15.31 17.63
C ASN A 35 19.57 15.45 18.63
N ASN A 36 18.92 14.33 18.94
CA ASN A 36 17.90 14.23 19.99
C ASN A 36 18.24 13.09 20.95
N LYS A 37 17.91 13.24 22.23
CA LYS A 37 18.04 12.13 23.19
C LYS A 37 16.97 11.09 22.89
N PHE A 38 17.36 9.82 22.94
CA PHE A 38 16.45 8.70 22.78
C PHE A 38 16.28 8.01 24.13
N ASN A 39 15.14 8.26 24.78
CA ASN A 39 14.92 7.83 26.17
C ASN A 39 14.49 6.36 26.20
N ILE A 40 15.41 5.49 26.62
CA ILE A 40 15.14 4.07 26.87
C ILE A 40 15.05 3.89 28.38
N PRO A 41 13.94 3.34 28.92
CA PRO A 41 13.82 3.08 30.35
C PRO A 41 14.70 1.91 30.77
N ASP A 42 14.91 1.76 32.08
CA ASP A 42 15.58 0.58 32.63
C ASP A 42 14.69 -0.65 32.46
N LEU A 43 15.08 -1.52 31.53
CA LEU A 43 14.40 -2.78 31.27
C LEU A 43 15.05 -3.91 32.06
N LYS A 44 14.25 -4.93 32.41
CA LYS A 44 14.73 -6.08 33.18
C LYS A 44 15.73 -6.90 32.36
N VAL A 45 17.00 -6.81 32.74
CA VAL A 45 18.10 -7.59 32.15
C VAL A 45 18.01 -9.06 32.59
N GLY A 46 18.15 -9.98 31.63
CA GLY A 46 18.20 -11.43 31.88
C GLY A 46 19.63 -11.94 32.08
N THR A 47 19.85 -13.23 31.84
CA THR A 47 21.21 -13.81 31.77
C THR A 47 21.88 -13.44 30.45
N LEU A 48 23.22 -13.45 30.42
CA LEU A 48 23.99 -13.14 29.21
C LEU A 48 23.61 -14.06 28.03
N ASP A 49 23.46 -15.36 28.29
CA ASP A 49 23.05 -16.37 27.31
C ASP A 49 21.69 -16.03 26.65
N VAL A 50 20.71 -15.63 27.47
CA VAL A 50 19.39 -15.19 26.96
C VAL A 50 19.49 -13.91 26.15
N LEU A 51 20.38 -12.97 26.50
CA LEU A 51 20.57 -11.74 25.75
C LEU A 51 21.20 -11.98 24.38
N VAL A 52 22.17 -12.90 24.28
CA VAL A 52 22.78 -13.28 23.01
C VAL A 52 21.74 -13.89 22.07
N GLY A 53 20.96 -14.87 22.54
CA GLY A 53 19.87 -15.45 21.74
C GLY A 53 18.81 -14.41 21.36
N LEU A 54 18.45 -13.51 22.28
CA LEU A 54 17.47 -12.46 22.03
C LEU A 54 17.97 -11.43 21.00
N SER A 55 19.27 -11.15 20.92
CA SER A 55 19.85 -10.23 19.92
C SER A 55 19.54 -10.69 18.49
N ASP A 56 19.73 -11.97 18.21
CA ASP A 56 19.45 -12.58 16.90
C ASP A 56 17.95 -12.61 16.60
N GLU A 57 17.12 -12.95 17.59
CA GLU A 57 15.67 -12.93 17.46
C GLU A 57 15.13 -11.52 17.18
N LEU A 58 15.64 -10.51 17.90
CA LEU A 58 15.26 -9.11 17.70
C LEU A 58 15.71 -8.59 16.33
N ALA A 59 16.85 -9.06 15.79
CA ALA A 59 17.28 -8.71 14.45
C ALA A 59 16.32 -9.21 13.36
N LYS A 60 15.88 -10.47 13.48
CA LYS A 60 14.87 -11.05 12.58
C LYS A 60 13.53 -10.34 12.74
N LEU A 61 13.13 -10.06 13.99
CA LEU A 61 11.88 -9.37 14.28
C LEU A 61 11.87 -7.94 13.72
N ASP A 62 12.96 -7.17 13.87
CA ASP A 62 13.08 -5.82 13.30
C ASP A 62 12.89 -5.81 11.77
N ALA A 63 13.56 -6.72 11.06
CA ALA A 63 13.41 -6.86 9.62
C ALA A 63 11.98 -7.25 9.22
N PHE A 64 11.35 -8.16 9.98
CA PHE A 64 9.96 -8.54 9.77
C PHE A 64 9.01 -7.35 9.99
N VAL A 65 9.12 -6.64 11.12
CA VAL A 65 8.25 -5.48 11.42
C VAL A 65 8.43 -4.37 10.38
N GLU A 66 9.66 -4.07 9.98
CA GLU A 66 9.94 -3.11 8.90
C GLU A 66 9.22 -3.51 7.60
N SER A 67 9.28 -4.79 7.22
CA SER A 67 8.61 -5.28 6.02
C SER A 67 7.09 -5.12 6.08
N VAL A 68 6.48 -5.32 7.26
CA VAL A 68 5.03 -5.15 7.46
C VAL A 68 4.65 -3.68 7.40
N VAL A 69 5.40 -2.79 8.05
CA VAL A 69 5.18 -1.34 7.99
C VAL A 69 5.24 -0.84 6.54
N LYS A 70 6.27 -1.24 5.79
CA LYS A 70 6.40 -0.91 4.36
C LYS A 70 5.25 -1.45 3.52
N LYS A 71 4.83 -2.70 3.76
CA LYS A 71 3.67 -3.30 3.08
C LYS A 71 2.38 -2.54 3.36
N VAL A 72 2.11 -2.16 4.60
CA VAL A 72 0.92 -1.37 4.99
C VAL A 72 0.96 0.01 4.32
N ALA A 73 2.11 0.69 4.33
CA ALA A 73 2.28 1.99 3.70
C ALA A 73 2.06 1.93 2.18
N GLN A 74 2.66 0.95 1.51
CA GLN A 74 2.50 0.74 0.08
C GLN A 74 1.04 0.43 -0.27
N TYR A 75 0.39 -0.44 0.50
CA TYR A 75 -1.03 -0.76 0.26
C TYR A 75 -1.94 0.45 0.48
N MET A 76 -1.62 1.34 1.42
CA MET A 76 -2.33 2.61 1.57
C MET A 76 -2.20 3.50 0.32
N ALA A 77 -1.03 3.50 -0.33
CA ALA A 77 -0.84 4.20 -1.60
C ALA A 77 -1.66 3.57 -2.74
N ASP A 78 -1.76 2.24 -2.79
CA ASP A 78 -2.53 1.50 -3.80
C ASP A 78 -4.06 1.66 -3.61
N VAL A 79 -4.53 1.89 -2.38
CA VAL A 79 -5.95 2.19 -2.11
C VAL A 79 -6.30 3.64 -2.46
N LEU A 80 -5.31 4.55 -2.41
CA LEU A 80 -5.46 5.99 -2.69
C LEU A 80 -4.90 6.36 -4.09
N GLU A 81 -5.14 5.53 -5.10
CA GLU A 81 -4.66 5.72 -6.49
C GLU A 81 -4.90 7.14 -7.02
N ASP A 82 -6.09 7.71 -6.78
CA ASP A 82 -6.49 9.05 -7.25
C ASP A 82 -5.95 10.21 -6.38
N SER A 83 -5.23 9.92 -5.29
CA SER A 83 -4.80 10.93 -4.31
C SER A 83 -3.50 10.52 -3.60
N ARG A 84 -2.49 10.08 -4.38
CA ARG A 84 -1.19 9.64 -3.85
C ARG A 84 -0.49 10.73 -3.02
N ASP A 85 -0.69 12.00 -3.36
CA ASP A 85 -0.13 13.14 -2.62
C ASP A 85 -0.62 13.21 -1.17
N LYS A 86 -1.83 12.69 -0.90
CA LYS A 86 -2.43 12.67 0.44
C LYS A 86 -1.98 11.47 1.28
N VAL A 87 -1.21 10.54 0.72
CA VAL A 87 -0.76 9.34 1.45
C VAL A 87 0.14 9.74 2.61
N GLN A 88 1.07 10.67 2.39
CA GLN A 88 1.98 11.16 3.44
C GLN A 88 1.22 11.79 4.63
N GLU A 89 0.10 12.47 4.37
CA GLU A 89 -0.76 13.04 5.42
C GLU A 89 -1.51 11.98 6.23
N ASN A 90 -1.61 10.76 5.71
CA ASN A 90 -2.30 9.65 6.34
C ASN A 90 -1.35 8.71 7.11
N LEU A 91 -0.06 8.72 6.77
CA LEU A 91 1.00 7.96 7.44
C LEU A 91 1.48 8.69 8.70
N LEU A 92 0.65 8.66 9.73
CA LEU A 92 0.95 9.27 11.04
C LEU A 92 1.16 8.19 12.10
N ALA A 93 2.03 8.47 13.07
CA ALA A 93 2.22 7.67 14.27
C ALA A 93 1.63 8.41 15.47
N ASN A 94 0.60 7.83 16.09
CA ASN A 94 -0.17 8.44 17.19
C ASN A 94 -0.71 9.85 16.86
N GLY A 95 -1.11 10.08 15.61
CA GLY A 95 -1.61 11.37 15.13
C GLY A 95 -0.52 12.43 14.87
N VAL A 96 0.74 12.07 15.02
CA VAL A 96 1.91 12.93 14.78
C VAL A 96 2.68 12.42 13.56
N ASP A 97 3.40 13.29 12.86
CA ASP A 97 4.28 12.85 11.78
C ASP A 97 5.41 11.93 12.27
N LEU A 98 5.89 11.06 11.39
CA LEU A 98 6.89 10.03 11.74
C LEU A 98 8.18 10.64 12.28
N VAL A 99 8.63 11.75 11.71
CA VAL A 99 9.88 12.43 12.11
C VAL A 99 9.75 12.97 13.52
N THR A 100 8.66 13.68 13.82
CA THR A 100 8.38 14.21 15.15
C THR A 100 8.18 13.09 16.17
N TYR A 101 7.55 11.98 15.79
CA TYR A 101 7.40 10.81 16.67
C TYR A 101 8.76 10.22 17.07
N VAL A 102 9.66 9.96 16.10
CA VAL A 102 10.97 9.36 16.40
C VAL A 102 11.86 10.33 17.19
N THR A 103 11.82 11.64 16.89
CA THR A 103 12.61 12.65 17.62
C THR A 103 12.13 12.90 19.05
N ARG A 104 10.85 12.66 19.35
CA ARG A 104 10.25 12.79 20.68
C ARG A 104 9.82 11.45 21.26
N PHE A 105 10.53 10.38 20.90
CA PHE A 105 10.19 9.04 21.34
C PHE A 105 10.13 8.94 22.87
N GLN A 106 9.05 8.32 23.35
CA GLN A 106 8.89 7.89 24.72
C GLN A 106 8.42 6.44 24.73
N TRP A 107 8.93 5.68 25.68
CA TRP A 107 8.55 4.28 25.84
C TRP A 107 7.09 4.14 26.28
N ASP A 108 6.32 3.35 25.54
CA ASP A 108 4.92 3.05 25.87
C ASP A 108 4.86 2.00 26.98
N MET A 109 4.82 2.47 28.23
CA MET A 109 4.72 1.61 29.42
C MET A 109 3.39 0.86 29.53
N ALA A 110 2.33 1.33 28.86
CA ALA A 110 1.03 0.69 28.90
C ALA A 110 0.98 -0.54 28.01
N LYS A 111 1.58 -0.46 26.81
CA LYS A 111 1.68 -1.59 25.87
C LYS A 111 2.86 -2.51 26.17
N TYR A 112 3.98 -1.95 26.64
CA TYR A 112 5.22 -2.68 26.89
C TYR A 112 5.72 -2.45 28.33
N PRO A 113 5.18 -3.18 29.31
CA PRO A 113 5.52 -2.96 30.72
C PRO A 113 6.99 -3.29 31.03
N ILE A 114 7.74 -2.32 31.55
CA ILE A 114 9.17 -2.44 31.88
C ILE A 114 9.51 -3.53 32.92
N LYS A 115 8.50 -3.99 33.67
CA LYS A 115 8.63 -5.06 34.69
C LYS A 115 8.69 -6.46 34.07
N GLN A 116 8.24 -6.63 32.83
CA GLN A 116 8.26 -7.92 32.14
C GLN A 116 9.66 -8.24 31.60
N SER A 117 9.91 -9.51 31.28
CA SER A 117 11.16 -9.90 30.62
C SER A 117 11.21 -9.36 29.18
N LEU A 118 12.41 -9.06 28.70
CA LEU A 118 12.62 -8.59 27.33
C LEU A 118 12.05 -9.57 26.28
N LYS A 119 12.19 -10.88 26.53
CA LYS A 119 11.61 -11.93 25.69
C LYS A 119 10.07 -11.87 25.62
N ASN A 120 9.41 -11.62 26.75
CA ASN A 120 7.94 -11.49 26.73
C ASN A 120 7.50 -10.24 25.95
N ILE A 121 8.25 -9.14 26.06
CA ILE A 121 7.98 -7.91 25.30
C ILE A 121 8.15 -8.15 23.79
N SER A 122 9.23 -8.83 23.37
CA SER A 122 9.44 -9.16 21.95
C SER A 122 8.37 -10.10 21.40
N GLU A 123 7.90 -11.08 22.18
CA GLU A 123 6.80 -11.97 21.82
C GLU A 123 5.46 -11.22 21.66
N ILE A 124 5.15 -10.27 22.56
CA ILE A 124 3.97 -9.41 22.46
C ILE A 124 4.01 -8.61 21.14
N VAL A 125 5.14 -7.99 20.83
CA VAL A 125 5.31 -7.24 19.57
C VAL A 125 5.15 -8.16 18.36
N SER A 126 5.82 -9.32 18.35
CA SER A 126 5.74 -10.30 17.26
C SER A 126 4.31 -10.74 16.99
N LYS A 127 3.56 -11.08 18.04
CA LYS A 127 2.15 -11.50 17.92
C LYS A 127 1.28 -10.38 17.37
N HIS A 128 1.46 -9.15 17.88
CA HIS A 128 0.69 -7.99 17.44
C HIS A 128 0.94 -7.67 15.97
N VAL A 129 2.21 -7.58 15.56
CA VAL A 129 2.57 -7.28 14.15
C VAL A 129 2.16 -8.41 13.20
N SER A 130 2.27 -9.68 13.63
CA SER A 130 1.77 -10.82 12.84
C SER A 130 0.26 -10.78 12.65
N GLN A 131 -0.50 -10.36 13.66
CA GLN A 131 -1.94 -10.16 13.53
C GLN A 131 -2.26 -9.05 12.51
N ILE A 132 -1.52 -7.93 12.56
CA ILE A 132 -1.66 -6.84 11.58
C ILE A 132 -1.40 -7.34 10.15
N ASP A 133 -0.33 -8.12 9.90
CA ASP A 133 -0.02 -8.65 8.56
C ASP A 133 -1.09 -9.63 8.06
N ASN A 134 -1.62 -10.49 8.92
CA ASN A 134 -2.69 -11.43 8.55
C ASN A 134 -4.01 -10.72 8.23
N ASP A 135 -4.40 -9.75 9.06
CA ASP A 135 -5.61 -8.96 8.84
C ASP A 135 -5.49 -8.09 7.58
N LEU A 136 -4.30 -7.54 7.31
CA LEU A 136 -4.02 -6.81 6.08
C LEU A 136 -4.21 -7.72 4.86
N LYS A 137 -3.64 -8.93 4.86
CA LYS A 137 -3.79 -9.89 3.76
C LYS A 137 -5.25 -10.25 3.50
N ALA A 138 -6.02 -10.51 4.55
CA ALA A 138 -7.45 -10.85 4.43
C ALA A 138 -8.26 -9.69 3.83
N ARG A 139 -8.08 -8.48 4.36
CA ARG A 139 -8.77 -7.26 3.86
C ARG A 139 -8.33 -6.89 2.45
N ALA A 140 -7.04 -7.02 2.16
CA ALA A 140 -6.49 -6.72 0.85
C ALA A 140 -7.01 -7.67 -0.22
N SER A 141 -7.10 -8.97 0.08
CA SER A 141 -7.72 -9.96 -0.81
C SER A 141 -9.18 -9.61 -1.12
N ALA A 142 -9.98 -9.28 -0.10
CA ALA A 142 -11.38 -8.89 -0.28
C ALA A 142 -11.54 -7.63 -1.16
N TYR A 143 -10.73 -6.59 -0.91
CA TYR A 143 -10.77 -5.35 -1.69
C TYR A 143 -10.29 -5.58 -3.13
N ASN A 144 -9.22 -6.35 -3.33
CA ASN A 144 -8.68 -6.65 -4.66
C ASN A 144 -9.64 -7.51 -5.50
N ASN A 145 -10.35 -8.45 -4.87
CA ASN A 145 -11.39 -9.22 -5.55
C ASN A 145 -12.55 -8.31 -6.02
N LEU A 146 -13.00 -7.39 -5.16
CA LEU A 146 -14.01 -6.40 -5.52
C LEU A 146 -13.54 -5.50 -6.69
N LYS A 147 -12.30 -5.02 -6.63
CA LYS A 147 -11.67 -4.22 -7.68
C LYS A 147 -11.56 -5.00 -9.00
N GLY A 148 -11.13 -6.26 -8.94
CA GLY A 148 -11.01 -7.13 -10.11
C GLY A 148 -12.36 -7.43 -10.77
N ASN A 149 -13.40 -7.71 -9.96
CA ASN A 149 -14.75 -7.93 -10.46
C ASN A 149 -15.30 -6.67 -11.16
N LEU A 150 -15.11 -5.49 -10.56
CA LEU A 150 -15.50 -4.22 -11.18
C LEU A 150 -14.77 -3.98 -12.50
N GLN A 151 -13.44 -4.16 -12.53
CA GLN A 151 -12.64 -3.98 -13.73
C GLN A 151 -13.05 -4.95 -14.86
N ASN A 152 -13.42 -6.18 -14.51
CA ASN A 152 -13.92 -7.16 -15.48
C ASN A 152 -15.27 -6.72 -16.09
N LEU A 153 -16.18 -6.18 -15.28
CA LEU A 153 -17.44 -5.61 -15.78
C LEU A 153 -17.21 -4.35 -16.62
N GLU A 154 -16.30 -3.47 -16.20
CA GLU A 154 -15.93 -2.27 -16.96
C GLU A 154 -15.38 -2.63 -18.34
N ARG A 155 -14.53 -3.67 -18.42
CA ARG A 155 -14.02 -4.18 -19.70
C ARG A 155 -15.09 -4.79 -20.59
N LYS A 156 -16.09 -5.48 -20.04
CA LYS A 156 -17.24 -5.98 -20.82
C LYS A 156 -18.05 -4.83 -21.44
N ASN A 157 -18.06 -3.66 -20.80
CA ASN A 157 -18.77 -2.47 -21.28
C ASN A 157 -17.90 -1.57 -22.16
N ALA A 158 -16.57 -1.65 -22.04
CA ALA A 158 -15.60 -0.86 -22.81
C ALA A 158 -14.90 -1.71 -23.89
N GLY A 159 -15.51 -1.78 -25.07
CA GLY A 159 -14.97 -2.47 -26.25
C GLY A 159 -15.61 -1.98 -27.56
N SER A 160 -15.19 -2.53 -28.70
CA SER A 160 -15.86 -2.30 -30.00
C SER A 160 -17.30 -2.82 -29.98
N LEU A 161 -18.18 -2.28 -30.82
CA LEU A 161 -19.58 -2.76 -30.97
C LEU A 161 -19.69 -4.27 -31.24
N LEU A 162 -18.63 -4.89 -31.77
CA LEU A 162 -18.56 -6.33 -31.99
C LEU A 162 -18.49 -7.17 -30.72
N THR A 163 -17.95 -6.64 -29.62
CA THR A 163 -17.67 -7.43 -28.41
C THR A 163 -18.23 -6.81 -27.13
N ARG A 164 -18.48 -5.50 -27.09
CA ARG A 164 -19.06 -4.83 -25.91
C ARG A 164 -20.48 -5.30 -25.62
N SER A 165 -20.88 -5.16 -24.36
CA SER A 165 -22.29 -5.22 -23.98
C SER A 165 -23.09 -4.14 -24.68
N LEU A 166 -24.26 -4.52 -25.19
CA LEU A 166 -25.20 -3.63 -25.87
C LEU A 166 -26.30 -3.12 -24.92
N ALA A 167 -26.33 -3.61 -23.68
CA ALA A 167 -27.37 -3.28 -22.69
C ALA A 167 -27.48 -1.77 -22.39
N ASP A 168 -26.37 -1.05 -22.45
CA ASP A 168 -26.35 0.42 -22.26
C ASP A 168 -26.71 1.22 -23.52
N ILE A 169 -26.78 0.57 -24.69
CA ILE A 169 -27.05 1.21 -25.98
C ILE A 169 -28.51 1.06 -26.39
N VAL A 170 -29.04 -0.15 -26.23
CA VAL A 170 -30.32 -0.53 -26.80
C VAL A 170 -31.48 -0.21 -25.86
N LYS A 171 -32.63 0.14 -26.42
CA LYS A 171 -33.84 0.46 -25.66
C LYS A 171 -35.00 -0.43 -26.09
N LYS A 172 -36.01 -0.55 -25.24
CA LYS A 172 -37.25 -1.30 -25.51
C LYS A 172 -37.89 -0.93 -26.85
N GLU A 173 -37.90 0.35 -27.18
CA GLU A 173 -38.47 0.92 -28.41
C GLU A 173 -37.77 0.45 -29.69
N ASN A 174 -36.55 -0.11 -29.59
CA ASN A 174 -35.79 -0.57 -30.75
C ASN A 174 -36.15 -1.99 -31.16
N PHE A 175 -36.96 -2.73 -30.39
CA PHE A 175 -37.29 -4.13 -30.67
C PHE A 175 -38.79 -4.34 -30.79
N VAL A 176 -39.16 -5.18 -31.75
CA VAL A 176 -40.49 -5.79 -31.79
C VAL A 176 -40.52 -6.93 -30.77
N LEU A 177 -41.20 -6.69 -29.64
CA LEU A 177 -41.40 -7.67 -28.56
C LEU A 177 -42.69 -8.48 -28.78
N ASP A 178 -42.76 -9.66 -28.17
CA ASP A 178 -43.95 -10.53 -28.12
C ASP A 178 -44.56 -10.91 -29.49
N SER A 179 -43.75 -10.88 -30.55
CA SER A 179 -44.17 -11.36 -31.87
C SER A 179 -43.79 -12.83 -32.08
N GLU A 180 -44.78 -13.61 -32.49
CA GLU A 180 -44.60 -15.02 -32.89
C GLU A 180 -43.78 -15.15 -34.19
N TYR A 181 -43.92 -14.18 -35.10
CA TYR A 181 -43.36 -14.28 -36.45
C TYR A 181 -42.19 -13.34 -36.71
N LEU A 182 -42.15 -12.18 -36.06
CA LEU A 182 -41.12 -11.18 -36.27
C LEU A 182 -40.06 -11.22 -35.17
N ILE A 183 -38.84 -10.88 -35.55
CA ILE A 183 -37.72 -10.65 -34.63
C ILE A 183 -36.95 -9.43 -35.10
N THR A 184 -36.42 -8.66 -34.15
CA THR A 184 -35.48 -7.58 -34.46
C THR A 184 -34.07 -8.04 -34.13
N MET A 185 -33.18 -7.97 -35.11
CA MET A 185 -31.77 -8.31 -34.98
C MET A 185 -30.91 -7.04 -35.01
N LEU A 186 -29.74 -7.13 -34.41
CA LEU A 186 -28.74 -6.07 -34.41
C LEU A 186 -27.62 -6.43 -35.37
N VAL A 187 -27.19 -5.46 -36.17
CA VAL A 187 -26.15 -5.65 -37.18
C VAL A 187 -25.09 -4.58 -37.04
N VAL A 188 -23.84 -5.00 -36.92
CA VAL A 188 -22.68 -4.12 -36.93
C VAL A 188 -22.20 -3.97 -38.35
N VAL A 189 -22.21 -2.74 -38.83
CA VAL A 189 -21.84 -2.36 -40.20
C VAL A 189 -20.62 -1.44 -40.13
N PRO A 190 -19.55 -1.67 -40.91
CA PRO A 190 -18.44 -0.72 -41.01
C PRO A 190 -18.89 0.61 -41.63
N LYS A 191 -18.33 1.75 -41.18
CA LYS A 191 -18.69 3.09 -41.70
C LYS A 191 -18.54 3.21 -43.21
N THR A 192 -17.54 2.54 -43.78
CA THR A 192 -17.29 2.52 -45.23
C THR A 192 -18.44 1.92 -46.03
N ASN A 193 -19.28 1.08 -45.41
CA ASN A 193 -20.31 0.30 -46.08
C ASN A 193 -21.74 0.73 -45.67
N TYR A 194 -21.93 1.91 -45.08
CA TYR A 194 -23.26 2.39 -44.68
C TYR A 194 -24.20 2.59 -45.87
N ALA A 195 -23.70 3.14 -46.98
CA ALA A 195 -24.49 3.32 -48.19
C ALA A 195 -24.93 1.95 -48.75
N ASP A 196 -23.99 1.01 -48.87
CA ASP A 196 -24.26 -0.36 -49.34
C ASP A 196 -25.29 -1.06 -48.44
N TRP A 197 -25.15 -0.92 -47.12
CA TRP A 197 -26.13 -1.45 -46.17
C TRP A 197 -27.54 -0.94 -46.44
N GLN A 198 -27.72 0.38 -46.53
CA GLN A 198 -29.03 1.00 -46.76
C GLN A 198 -29.66 0.56 -48.10
N HIS A 199 -28.85 0.32 -49.12
CA HIS A 199 -29.35 -0.13 -50.43
C HIS A 199 -29.63 -1.63 -50.50
N THR A 200 -28.90 -2.45 -49.76
CA THR A 200 -28.92 -3.91 -49.95
C THR A 200 -29.70 -4.66 -48.88
N TYR A 201 -29.84 -4.13 -47.65
CA TYR A 201 -30.36 -4.91 -46.52
C TYR A 201 -31.77 -5.47 -46.73
N GLU A 202 -32.64 -4.74 -47.44
CA GLU A 202 -34.02 -5.16 -47.74
C GLU A 202 -34.08 -6.36 -48.69
N THR A 203 -33.06 -6.53 -49.52
CA THR A 203 -32.96 -7.61 -50.53
C THR A 203 -32.04 -8.75 -50.12
N LEU A 204 -31.42 -8.69 -48.94
CA LEU A 204 -30.57 -9.77 -48.44
C LEU A 204 -31.37 -11.07 -48.32
N SER A 205 -32.56 -11.04 -47.73
CA SER A 205 -33.46 -12.20 -47.70
C SER A 205 -34.91 -11.79 -47.96
N GLU A 206 -35.73 -12.74 -48.44
CA GLU A 206 -37.09 -12.47 -48.92
C GLU A 206 -38.03 -11.96 -47.81
N MET A 207 -37.78 -12.34 -46.56
CA MET A 207 -38.65 -12.02 -45.41
C MET A 207 -38.06 -10.93 -44.50
N VAL A 208 -37.43 -9.91 -45.09
CA VAL A 208 -36.99 -8.69 -44.38
C VAL A 208 -38.10 -7.64 -44.45
N VAL A 209 -38.35 -6.93 -43.36
CA VAL A 209 -39.31 -5.82 -43.33
C VAL A 209 -38.66 -4.56 -43.93
N PRO A 210 -39.18 -3.99 -45.03
CA PRO A 210 -38.63 -2.77 -45.62
C PRO A 210 -38.72 -1.58 -44.66
N ARG A 211 -37.78 -0.65 -44.76
CA ARG A 211 -37.65 0.55 -43.90
C ARG A 211 -37.60 0.27 -42.39
N SER A 212 -37.22 -0.94 -41.99
CA SER A 212 -37.07 -1.33 -40.58
C SER A 212 -35.71 -1.00 -39.97
N THR A 213 -34.74 -0.55 -40.78
CA THR A 213 -33.39 -0.26 -40.26
C THR A 213 -33.30 1.11 -39.59
N ASN A 214 -32.65 1.15 -38.44
CA ASN A 214 -32.35 2.38 -37.70
C ASN A 214 -30.94 2.29 -37.10
N LEU A 215 -30.20 3.41 -37.12
CA LEU A 215 -28.89 3.52 -36.49
C LEU A 215 -29.06 3.82 -35.01
N LEU A 216 -28.64 2.89 -34.14
CA LEU A 216 -28.75 3.05 -32.68
C LEU A 216 -27.55 3.78 -32.09
N PHE A 217 -26.35 3.43 -32.55
CA PHE A 217 -25.10 3.94 -32.02
C PHE A 217 -24.00 3.82 -33.06
N GLU A 218 -23.09 4.78 -33.06
CA GLU A 218 -21.94 4.83 -33.94
C GLU A 218 -20.66 4.95 -33.10
N ASP A 219 -19.69 4.06 -33.32
CA ASP A 219 -18.35 4.16 -32.74
C ASP A 219 -17.36 4.81 -33.74
N GLN A 220 -16.05 4.64 -33.57
CA GLN A 220 -15.07 5.24 -34.50
C GLN A 220 -15.06 4.54 -35.87
N ASP A 221 -15.36 3.25 -35.94
CA ASP A 221 -15.13 2.39 -37.11
C ASP A 221 -16.41 1.79 -37.70
N SER A 222 -17.45 1.62 -36.90
CA SER A 222 -18.67 0.87 -37.20
C SER A 222 -19.92 1.49 -36.57
N GLY A 223 -21.09 1.13 -37.11
CA GLY A 223 -22.40 1.50 -36.60
C GLY A 223 -23.22 0.28 -36.26
N LEU A 224 -24.05 0.40 -35.23
CA LEU A 224 -25.01 -0.61 -34.81
C LEU A 224 -26.38 -0.26 -35.36
N PHE A 225 -26.87 -1.09 -36.28
CA PHE A 225 -28.17 -0.95 -36.92
C PHE A 225 -29.15 -2.00 -36.40
N THR A 226 -30.44 -1.66 -36.36
CA THR A 226 -31.53 -2.64 -36.22
C THR A 226 -31.98 -3.15 -37.58
N VAL A 227 -32.53 -4.36 -37.63
CA VAL A 227 -33.34 -4.86 -38.75
C VAL A 227 -34.45 -5.75 -38.20
N THR A 228 -35.67 -5.57 -38.68
CA THR A 228 -36.77 -6.47 -38.38
C THR A 228 -36.98 -7.44 -39.55
N LEU A 229 -37.03 -8.73 -39.25
CA LEU A 229 -37.28 -9.78 -40.23
C LEU A 229 -38.13 -10.91 -39.63
N PHE A 230 -38.62 -11.81 -40.47
CA PHE A 230 -39.34 -12.99 -39.99
C PHE A 230 -38.36 -14.01 -39.39
N ARG A 231 -38.78 -14.68 -38.32
CA ARG A 231 -37.95 -15.69 -37.61
C ARG A 231 -37.44 -16.80 -38.53
N LYS A 232 -38.20 -17.18 -39.55
CA LYS A 232 -37.82 -18.21 -40.53
C LYS A 232 -36.63 -17.82 -41.42
N ALA A 233 -36.33 -16.53 -41.56
CA ALA A 233 -35.26 -16.03 -42.42
C ALA A 233 -33.98 -15.65 -41.65
N ILE A 234 -33.89 -15.92 -40.34
CA ILE A 234 -32.74 -15.52 -39.51
C ILE A 234 -31.42 -16.09 -40.06
N ASP A 235 -31.38 -17.39 -40.35
CA ASP A 235 -30.14 -18.06 -40.74
C ASP A 235 -29.68 -17.67 -42.15
N ASP A 236 -30.62 -17.55 -43.10
CA ASP A 236 -30.35 -17.05 -44.45
C ASP A 236 -29.85 -15.59 -44.43
N PHE A 237 -30.49 -14.75 -43.60
CA PHE A 237 -30.05 -13.37 -43.42
C PHE A 237 -28.66 -13.29 -42.79
N ARG A 238 -28.36 -14.08 -41.76
CA ARG A 238 -27.02 -14.12 -41.13
C ARG A 238 -25.93 -14.53 -42.11
N LEU A 239 -26.20 -15.54 -42.95
CA LEU A 239 -25.24 -16.01 -43.94
C LEU A 239 -24.92 -14.91 -44.96
N LYS A 240 -25.95 -14.32 -45.57
CA LYS A 240 -25.79 -13.28 -46.60
C LYS A 240 -25.27 -11.96 -46.04
N ALA A 241 -25.61 -11.61 -44.80
CA ALA A 241 -25.02 -10.48 -44.10
C ALA A 241 -23.52 -10.67 -43.95
N ARG A 242 -23.06 -11.87 -43.57
CA ARG A 242 -21.65 -12.20 -43.43
C ARG A 242 -20.90 -12.15 -44.76
N GLU A 243 -21.51 -12.62 -45.85
CA GLU A 243 -20.95 -12.52 -47.21
C GLU A 243 -20.71 -11.07 -47.64
N ASN A 244 -21.59 -10.15 -47.22
CA ASN A 244 -21.47 -8.71 -47.46
C ASN A 244 -20.64 -7.97 -46.38
N LYS A 245 -19.92 -8.71 -45.54
CA LYS A 245 -19.07 -8.17 -44.44
C LYS A 245 -19.84 -7.44 -43.35
N PHE A 246 -21.13 -7.70 -43.21
CA PHE A 246 -21.95 -7.24 -42.08
C PHE A 246 -21.94 -8.30 -40.98
N THR A 247 -21.77 -7.89 -39.73
CA THR A 247 -21.73 -8.82 -38.60
C THR A 247 -23.03 -8.73 -37.80
N VAL A 248 -23.83 -9.79 -37.82
CA VAL A 248 -25.05 -9.87 -37.00
C VAL A 248 -24.66 -10.20 -35.55
N ARG A 249 -25.18 -9.42 -34.60
CA ARG A 249 -25.01 -9.64 -33.16
C ARG A 249 -26.18 -10.42 -32.61
N ASP A 250 -25.86 -11.56 -31.98
CA ASP A 250 -26.84 -12.35 -31.25
C ASP A 250 -27.19 -11.63 -29.96
N PHE A 251 -28.36 -11.01 -29.95
CA PHE A 251 -28.86 -10.25 -28.80
C PHE A 251 -30.36 -10.46 -28.67
N GLN A 252 -30.79 -10.90 -27.49
CA GLN A 252 -32.20 -10.99 -27.14
C GLN A 252 -32.49 -9.94 -26.08
N TYR A 253 -33.45 -9.06 -26.37
CA TYR A 253 -33.83 -8.03 -25.43
C TYR A 253 -34.52 -8.65 -24.21
N ASN A 254 -33.92 -8.50 -23.04
CA ASN A 254 -34.49 -8.88 -21.76
C ASN A 254 -34.32 -7.72 -20.76
N GLU A 255 -35.44 -7.10 -20.37
CA GLU A 255 -35.44 -5.93 -19.48
C GLU A 255 -34.94 -6.28 -18.06
N GLU A 256 -35.24 -7.48 -17.57
CA GLU A 256 -34.85 -7.92 -16.23
C GLU A 256 -33.33 -8.14 -16.13
N GLU A 257 -32.75 -8.82 -17.12
CA GLU A 257 -31.32 -9.14 -17.17
C GLU A 257 -30.45 -7.87 -17.31
N MET A 258 -30.83 -6.97 -18.21
CA MET A 258 -30.11 -5.70 -18.40
C MET A 258 -30.19 -4.81 -17.15
N LYS A 259 -31.34 -4.80 -16.47
CA LYS A 259 -31.49 -4.05 -15.21
C LYS A 259 -30.63 -4.67 -14.11
N ALA A 260 -30.62 -6.00 -13.98
CA ALA A 260 -29.79 -6.70 -13.02
C ALA A 260 -28.29 -6.43 -13.22
N ASP A 261 -27.80 -6.47 -14.46
CA ASP A 261 -26.40 -6.17 -14.80
C ASP A 261 -26.02 -4.73 -14.42
N LYS A 262 -26.89 -3.76 -14.71
CA LYS A 262 -26.67 -2.35 -14.39
C LYS A 262 -26.72 -2.07 -12.89
N GLU A 263 -27.64 -2.72 -12.17
CA GLU A 263 -27.72 -2.67 -10.72
C GLU A 263 -26.48 -3.30 -10.08
N GLU A 264 -26.00 -4.43 -10.60
CA GLU A 264 -24.78 -5.08 -10.13
C GLU A 264 -23.54 -4.20 -10.32
N MET A 265 -23.37 -3.59 -11.50
CA MET A 265 -22.28 -2.65 -11.78
C MET A 265 -22.32 -1.45 -10.83
N THR A 266 -23.51 -0.88 -10.62
CA THR A 266 -23.70 0.25 -9.71
C THR A 266 -23.43 -0.14 -8.26
N ARG A 267 -23.86 -1.34 -7.85
CA ARG A 267 -23.62 -1.92 -6.53
C ARG A 267 -22.13 -2.09 -6.28
N LEU A 268 -21.39 -2.73 -7.20
CA LEU A 268 -19.95 -2.96 -7.06
C LEU A 268 -19.14 -1.66 -7.04
N SER A 269 -19.50 -0.69 -7.89
CA SER A 269 -18.88 0.65 -7.87
C SER A 269 -19.12 1.37 -6.54
N THR A 270 -20.35 1.29 -6.03
CA THR A 270 -20.74 1.87 -4.75
C THR A 270 -20.01 1.20 -3.59
N ASP A 271 -19.91 -0.12 -3.59
CA ASP A 271 -19.24 -0.87 -2.52
C ASP A 271 -17.73 -0.62 -2.52
N LYS A 272 -17.08 -0.47 -3.69
CA LYS A 272 -15.68 -0.05 -3.79
C LYS A 272 -15.48 1.33 -3.17
N LYS A 273 -16.37 2.29 -3.49
CA LYS A 273 -16.33 3.64 -2.92
C LYS A 273 -16.60 3.64 -1.41
N LYS A 274 -17.55 2.84 -0.93
CA LYS A 274 -17.83 2.68 0.51
C LYS A 274 -16.60 2.17 1.27
N GLN A 275 -15.92 1.16 0.75
CA GLN A 275 -14.73 0.58 1.41
C GLN A 275 -13.54 1.56 1.43
N ALA A 276 -13.27 2.26 0.32
CA ALA A 276 -12.11 3.14 0.19
C ALA A 276 -12.33 4.56 0.79
N VAL A 277 -13.48 5.17 0.51
CA VAL A 277 -13.71 6.60 0.81
C VAL A 277 -14.71 6.82 1.95
N GLY A 278 -15.56 5.84 2.24
CA GLY A 278 -16.57 5.96 3.29
C GLY A 278 -17.70 6.83 2.77
N MET A 279 -18.85 6.21 2.53
CA MET A 279 -20.01 6.90 2.00
C MET A 279 -20.82 7.43 3.18
N LEU A 280 -20.65 8.70 3.51
CA LEU A 280 -21.64 9.44 4.28
C LEU A 280 -21.85 10.79 3.61
N LEU A 281 -22.78 10.72 2.66
CA LEU A 281 -23.80 11.71 2.33
C LEU A 281 -23.32 13.14 2.08
N HIS A 282 -23.51 13.50 0.82
CA HIS A 282 -23.80 14.80 0.23
C HIS A 282 -24.94 15.61 0.93
N GLN A 283 -25.16 15.45 2.24
CA GLN A 283 -26.14 16.18 3.04
C GLN A 283 -25.60 16.70 4.39
N CYS A 284 -24.31 16.51 4.71
CA CYS A 284 -23.67 17.24 5.81
C CYS A 284 -22.72 18.33 5.26
N TRP A 285 -23.22 19.16 4.33
CA TRP A 285 -22.47 20.34 3.86
C TRP A 285 -23.17 21.66 4.13
N ILE A 286 -24.24 21.66 4.90
CA ILE A 286 -24.89 22.89 5.34
C ILE A 286 -25.41 22.65 6.76
N PHE A 287 -24.58 22.79 7.78
CA PHE A 287 -24.96 23.39 9.07
C PHE A 287 -23.69 23.65 9.89
N LEU A 288 -23.14 24.84 9.66
CA LEU A 288 -22.72 25.79 10.70
C LEU A 288 -22.10 25.17 11.97
N THR A 289 -20.80 24.86 11.93
CA THR A 289 -19.83 25.24 12.98
C THR A 289 -18.43 24.85 12.51
N GLY A 290 -17.53 25.83 12.40
CA GLY A 290 -16.16 25.62 11.95
C GLY A 290 -15.41 24.56 12.77
N SER A 291 -14.57 23.81 12.04
CA SER A 291 -13.61 22.82 12.55
C SER A 291 -14.17 21.56 13.19
N CYS A 292 -14.84 20.73 12.38
CA CYS A 292 -14.63 19.30 12.49
C CYS A 292 -14.29 18.73 11.11
N MET A 293 -13.02 18.85 10.71
CA MET A 293 -12.45 18.14 9.57
C MET A 293 -12.27 16.66 9.92
N CYS A 294 -13.36 16.00 10.33
CA CYS A 294 -13.43 14.55 10.36
C CYS A 294 -13.32 14.10 8.90
N ARG A 295 -12.08 13.87 8.44
CA ARG A 295 -11.74 13.16 7.21
C ARG A 295 -12.59 11.88 7.18
N LEU A 296 -13.74 11.93 6.51
CA LEU A 296 -14.51 10.75 6.17
C LEU A 296 -13.66 9.96 5.19
N GLN A 297 -12.94 8.99 5.74
CA GLN A 297 -12.17 8.00 5.02
C GLN A 297 -12.86 6.66 5.21
N GLY A 298 -12.80 5.81 4.18
CA GLY A 298 -13.49 4.53 4.20
C GLY A 298 -12.99 3.63 5.32
N PRO A 299 -13.80 2.63 5.73
CA PRO A 299 -13.42 1.70 6.79
C PRO A 299 -12.05 1.06 6.55
N LEU A 300 -11.68 0.79 5.28
CA LEU A 300 -10.38 0.24 4.93
C LEU A 300 -9.24 1.24 5.20
N VAL A 301 -9.36 2.49 4.74
CA VAL A 301 -8.32 3.51 4.95
C VAL A 301 -8.18 3.85 6.43
N ARG A 302 -9.29 3.97 7.17
CA ARG A 302 -9.25 4.17 8.63
C ARG A 302 -8.53 3.02 9.33
N TRP A 303 -8.83 1.78 8.94
CA TRP A 303 -8.16 0.61 9.49
C TRP A 303 -6.66 0.64 9.16
N LEU A 304 -6.29 0.92 7.90
CA LEU A 304 -4.88 1.03 7.49
C LEU A 304 -4.12 2.08 8.28
N LYS A 305 -4.72 3.26 8.54
CA LYS A 305 -4.10 4.31 9.36
C LYS A 305 -3.78 3.87 10.78
N VAL A 306 -4.76 3.27 11.45
CA VAL A 306 -4.59 2.82 12.84
C VAL A 306 -3.51 1.75 12.90
N ASN A 307 -3.59 0.75 12.03
CA ASN A 307 -2.64 -0.37 12.04
C ASN A 307 -1.25 0.03 11.56
N PHE A 308 -1.16 1.00 10.65
CA PHE A 308 0.11 1.61 10.28
C PHE A 308 0.78 2.30 11.47
N SER A 309 0.03 3.14 12.19
CA SER A 309 0.51 3.80 13.41
C SER A 309 1.00 2.78 14.43
N GLU A 310 0.19 1.75 14.71
CA GLU A 310 0.53 0.69 15.66
C GLU A 310 1.77 -0.10 15.24
N ALA A 311 1.89 -0.48 13.97
CA ALA A 311 3.06 -1.19 13.45
C ALA A 311 4.32 -0.33 13.49
N PHE A 312 4.22 0.96 13.17
CA PHE A 312 5.35 1.89 13.23
C PHE A 312 5.82 2.12 14.68
N ILE A 313 4.88 2.30 15.62
CA ILE A 313 5.18 2.40 17.04
C ILE A 313 5.91 1.13 17.51
N ALA A 314 5.40 -0.04 17.16
CA ALA A 314 6.02 -1.32 17.49
C ALA A 314 7.44 -1.44 16.91
N TRP A 315 7.66 -0.97 15.69
CA TRP A 315 8.97 -0.96 15.03
C TRP A 315 10.01 -0.15 15.82
N ILE A 316 9.66 1.07 16.22
CA ILE A 316 10.56 1.93 17.02
C ILE A 316 10.86 1.30 18.40
N HIS A 317 9.88 0.63 19.02
CA HIS A 317 10.10 -0.10 20.28
C HIS A 317 11.04 -1.30 20.10
N ILE A 318 10.95 -2.04 18.99
CA ILE A 318 11.94 -3.10 18.68
C ILE A 318 13.34 -2.51 18.48
N LYS A 319 13.46 -1.37 17.80
CA LYS A 319 14.77 -0.71 17.66
C LYS A 319 15.32 -0.24 19.01
N ALA A 320 14.48 0.27 19.89
CA ALA A 320 14.86 0.60 21.27
C ALA A 320 15.35 -0.65 22.03
N LEU A 321 14.65 -1.79 21.90
CA LEU A 321 15.06 -3.06 22.50
C LEU A 321 16.40 -3.55 21.95
N ARG A 322 16.61 -3.47 20.63
CA ARG A 322 17.88 -3.85 20.00
C ARG A 322 19.04 -3.02 20.52
N VAL A 323 18.88 -1.70 20.57
CA VAL A 323 19.89 -0.80 21.13
C VAL A 323 20.17 -1.11 22.58
N PHE A 324 19.13 -1.38 23.39
CA PHE A 324 19.29 -1.75 24.79
C PHE A 324 20.09 -3.05 24.96
N VAL A 325 19.68 -4.13 24.28
CA VAL A 325 20.34 -5.44 24.37
C VAL A 325 21.79 -5.34 23.90
N GLU A 326 22.05 -4.71 22.76
CA GLU A 326 23.41 -4.59 22.24
C GLU A 326 24.28 -3.68 23.11
N SER A 327 23.72 -2.62 23.69
CA SER A 327 24.47 -1.76 24.64
C SER A 327 24.85 -2.54 25.90
N VAL A 328 23.98 -3.40 26.41
CA VAL A 328 24.30 -4.27 27.55
C VAL A 328 25.34 -5.32 27.18
N LEU A 329 25.26 -5.91 25.98
CA LEU A 329 26.24 -6.90 25.51
C LEU A 329 27.63 -6.30 25.28
N ARG A 330 27.72 -5.05 24.79
CA ARG A 330 29.00 -4.37 24.50
C ARG A 330 29.59 -3.64 25.71
N TYR A 331 28.77 -2.97 26.51
CA TYR A 331 29.22 -2.10 27.61
C TYR A 331 29.14 -2.76 28.99
N GLY A 332 28.44 -3.89 29.09
CA GLY A 332 28.29 -4.64 30.34
C GLY A 332 27.32 -3.99 31.33
N LEU A 333 27.44 -4.40 32.60
CA LEU A 333 26.66 -3.90 33.72
C LEU A 333 27.56 -3.09 34.67
N PRO A 334 27.04 -2.05 35.34
CA PRO A 334 25.65 -1.56 35.33
C PRO A 334 25.25 -0.91 34.01
N VAL A 335 23.94 -0.87 33.71
CA VAL A 335 23.38 -0.28 32.48
C VAL A 335 23.59 1.23 32.47
N ASN A 336 24.75 1.68 31.97
CA ASN A 336 25.14 3.08 31.95
C ASN A 336 25.52 3.47 30.51
N PHE A 337 24.51 3.73 29.69
CA PHE A 337 24.69 4.18 28.32
C PHE A 337 23.71 5.31 27.99
N GLN A 338 24.06 6.12 27.00
CA GLN A 338 23.19 7.16 26.46
C GLN A 338 22.86 6.85 25.01
N ALA A 339 21.60 6.47 24.75
CA ALA A 339 21.08 6.36 23.40
C ALA A 339 20.70 7.74 22.85
N MET A 340 20.94 7.95 21.56
CA MET A 340 20.64 9.20 20.87
C MET A 340 20.32 8.97 19.40
N LEU A 341 19.47 9.85 18.90
CA LEU A 341 19.03 9.90 17.53
C LEU A 341 19.75 11.05 16.82
N LEU A 342 20.63 10.73 15.87
CA LEU A 342 21.30 11.68 15.02
C LEU A 342 20.57 11.76 13.67
N GLN A 343 20.25 12.97 13.22
CA GLN A 343 19.77 13.22 11.86
C GLN A 343 20.93 13.83 11.06
N PRO A 344 21.63 13.04 10.23
CA PRO A 344 22.81 13.50 9.52
C PRO A 344 22.45 14.41 8.34
N ASN A 345 23.24 15.46 8.12
CA ASN A 345 23.08 16.28 6.91
C ASN A 345 23.61 15.52 5.67
N LYS A 346 22.81 15.45 4.58
CA LYS A 346 23.13 14.70 3.34
C LYS A 346 24.56 14.88 2.81
N LYS A 347 25.12 16.08 2.90
CA LYS A 347 26.48 16.39 2.40
C LYS A 347 27.60 15.97 3.36
N ASN A 348 27.29 15.80 4.64
CA ASN A 348 28.26 15.69 5.72
C ASN A 348 28.28 14.30 6.38
N MET A 349 27.56 13.30 5.83
CA MET A 349 27.48 11.95 6.39
C MET A 349 28.86 11.31 6.58
N LYS A 350 29.77 11.44 5.60
CA LYS A 350 31.13 10.87 5.69
C LYS A 350 31.93 11.51 6.83
N LYS A 351 31.94 12.83 6.91
CA LYS A 351 32.62 13.59 7.98
C LYS A 351 32.03 13.27 9.36
N LEU A 352 30.71 13.07 9.45
CA LEU A 352 30.07 12.66 10.70
C LEU A 352 30.54 11.27 11.15
N ARG A 353 30.65 10.31 10.23
CA ARG A 353 31.20 8.97 10.55
C ARG A 353 32.65 9.04 11.02
N GLU A 354 33.49 9.87 10.37
CA GLU A 354 34.89 10.07 10.77
C GLU A 354 34.98 10.62 12.21
N VAL A 355 34.22 11.68 12.53
CA VAL A 355 34.18 12.28 13.87
C VAL A 355 33.71 11.28 14.94
N LEU A 356 32.65 10.51 14.66
CA LEU A 356 32.16 9.50 15.59
C LEU A 356 33.17 8.36 15.80
N ASN A 357 33.85 7.93 14.75
CA ASN A 357 34.90 6.92 14.86
C ASN A 357 36.07 7.42 15.72
N ASP A 358 36.54 8.65 15.51
CA ASP A 358 37.62 9.21 16.31
C ASP A 358 37.28 9.32 17.80
N LEU A 359 36.02 9.60 18.13
CA LEU A 359 35.56 9.67 19.52
C LEU A 359 35.51 8.30 20.20
N TYR A 360 35.14 7.25 19.46
CA TYR A 360 34.75 5.95 20.04
C TYR A 360 35.64 4.77 19.64
N LYS A 361 36.67 4.96 18.81
CA LYS A 361 37.64 3.91 18.45
C LYS A 361 38.29 3.21 19.65
N HIS A 362 38.41 3.90 20.79
CA HIS A 362 38.96 3.32 22.02
C HIS A 362 38.10 2.19 22.61
N LEU A 363 36.79 2.16 22.29
CA LEU A 363 35.90 1.07 22.71
C LEU A 363 36.20 -0.23 21.97
N ASP A 364 36.82 -0.15 20.80
CA ASP A 364 37.20 -1.30 19.99
C ASP A 364 38.37 -2.07 20.61
N SER A 365 39.26 -1.42 21.37
CA SER A 365 40.36 -2.11 22.06
C SER A 365 39.88 -3.15 23.10
N SER A 366 38.63 -3.07 23.55
CA SER A 366 38.00 -4.05 24.44
C SER A 366 37.19 -5.14 23.69
N ALA A 367 36.76 -4.88 22.45
CA ALA A 367 35.93 -5.79 21.63
C ALA A 367 36.73 -6.54 20.56
N ALA A 368 37.76 -5.91 19.99
CA ALA A 368 38.67 -6.51 19.00
C ALA A 368 39.43 -7.73 19.55
N ALA A 369 39.69 -7.81 20.86
CA ALA A 369 40.30 -8.99 21.48
C ALA A 369 39.43 -10.27 21.38
N ILE A 370 38.11 -10.12 21.15
CA ILE A 370 37.16 -11.24 21.00
C ILE A 370 36.97 -11.56 19.50
N ILE A 371 37.04 -10.55 18.64
CA ILE A 371 36.89 -10.71 17.19
C ILE A 371 38.15 -11.32 16.57
N ASP A 372 39.35 -11.01 17.07
CA ASP A 372 40.62 -11.56 16.55
C ASP A 372 40.74 -13.09 16.74
N GLN A 373 39.97 -13.71 17.65
CA GLN A 373 39.87 -15.17 17.78
C GLN A 373 38.84 -15.83 16.84
N SER A 374 37.90 -15.07 16.29
CA SER A 374 36.87 -15.56 15.36
C SER A 374 37.09 -15.11 13.91
N ALA A 375 38.02 -14.19 13.68
CA ALA A 375 38.45 -13.69 12.38
C ALA A 375 39.73 -14.37 11.85
N MET A 376 39.95 -15.66 12.17
CA MET A 376 40.82 -16.47 11.30
C MET A 376 40.07 -16.72 9.99
N ASP A 377 40.48 -16.00 8.94
CA ASP A 377 39.95 -16.07 7.58
C ASP A 377 39.84 -17.52 7.09
N ILE A 378 38.62 -18.07 7.08
CA ILE A 378 38.27 -19.26 6.30
C ILE A 378 37.77 -18.77 4.94
N PRO A 379 38.47 -19.05 3.82
CA PRO A 379 38.04 -18.62 2.50
C PRO A 379 36.71 -19.32 2.11
N GLY A 380 35.62 -18.57 1.99
CA GLY A 380 34.32 -19.09 1.52
C GLY A 380 33.07 -18.59 2.25
N LEU A 381 33.20 -17.92 3.41
CA LEU A 381 32.07 -17.29 4.10
C LEU A 381 32.10 -15.76 3.91
N ASN A 382 31.19 -15.21 3.10
CA ASN A 382 30.97 -13.77 2.97
C ASN A 382 30.29 -13.20 4.24
N LEU A 383 31.05 -13.05 5.33
CA LEU A 383 30.58 -12.41 6.58
C LEU A 383 30.90 -10.89 6.64
N SER A 384 31.12 -10.25 5.49
CA SER A 384 31.74 -8.91 5.39
C SER A 384 30.84 -7.81 4.80
N GLN A 385 29.52 -7.87 4.99
CA GLN A 385 28.60 -6.81 4.53
C GLN A 385 27.83 -6.06 5.63
N GLN A 386 28.09 -6.31 6.92
CA GLN A 386 27.52 -5.45 7.97
C GLN A 386 28.48 -4.30 8.27
N GLU A 387 27.98 -3.06 8.19
CA GLU A 387 28.73 -1.87 8.59
C GLU A 387 29.07 -1.98 10.10
N TYR A 388 30.29 -2.39 10.42
CA TYR A 388 30.77 -2.47 11.80
C TYR A 388 31.20 -1.09 12.29
N TYR A 389 30.74 -0.72 13.49
CA TYR A 389 31.15 0.49 14.19
C TYR A 389 31.59 0.17 15.63
N PRO A 390 32.56 0.93 16.20
CA PRO A 390 33.00 0.76 17.59
C PRO A 390 31.90 1.03 18.64
N TYR A 391 30.82 1.68 18.22
CA TYR A 391 29.63 1.99 19.01
C TYR A 391 28.41 1.26 18.43
N VAL A 392 27.35 1.11 19.24
CA VAL A 392 26.09 0.53 18.78
C VAL A 392 25.46 1.46 17.76
N TYR A 393 25.10 0.94 16.60
CA TYR A 393 24.56 1.71 15.48
C TYR A 393 23.40 0.99 14.80
N TYR A 394 22.29 1.73 14.64
CA TYR A 394 21.13 1.30 13.87
C TYR A 394 20.64 2.43 12.97
N LYS A 395 20.37 2.09 11.71
CA LYS A 395 19.75 3.01 10.76
C LYS A 395 18.22 2.91 10.86
N ILE A 396 17.55 4.06 10.84
CA ILE A 396 16.09 4.20 10.74
C ILE A 396 15.79 5.03 9.51
N ASP A 397 15.07 4.47 8.55
CA ASP A 397 14.58 5.22 7.41
C ASP A 397 13.07 5.46 7.55
N CYS A 398 12.67 6.72 7.68
CA CYS A 398 11.27 7.12 7.68
C CYS A 398 10.71 7.32 6.26
N ASN A 399 11.51 7.14 5.20
CA ASN A 399 10.98 7.08 3.84
C ASN A 399 10.42 5.67 3.57
N LEU A 400 9.11 5.54 3.76
CA LEU A 400 8.43 4.25 3.65
C LEU A 400 7.91 3.96 2.23
N LEU A 401 7.95 4.96 1.34
CA LEU A 401 7.43 4.88 -0.01
C LEU A 401 8.53 5.25 -1.01
N ASP A 402 8.89 4.31 -1.86
CA ASP A 402 9.74 4.57 -3.02
C ASP A 402 8.84 5.07 -4.16
N PHE A 403 8.50 6.36 -4.14
CA PHE A 403 7.97 7.01 -5.33
C PHE A 403 9.14 7.17 -6.31
N LYS A 404 9.26 6.22 -7.26
CA LYS A 404 10.11 6.40 -8.45
C LYS A 404 9.56 7.50 -9.34
#